data_AF-A0A521JUP1-F1
#
_entry.id   AF-A0A521JUP1-F1
#
_cell.length_a   1.000
_cell.length_b   1.000
_cell.length_c   1.000
_cell.angle_alpha   90.00
_cell.angle_beta   90.00
_cell.angle_gamma   90.00
#
_symmetry.space_group_name_H-M   'P 1'
#
loop_
_entity.id
_entity.type
_entity.pdbx_description
1 polymer ?
#
loop_
_entity_poly.entity_id
_entity_poly.type
_entity_poly.pdbx_seq_one_letter_code
_entity_poly.pdbx_strand_id
1 'polypeptide(L)'
;MPDASLDPAIERAARRVRARSTASLWWSSAWGHVALALAVCASAALLARFFLGWTPARAALLLAPALGVPLWSWRRALARAPGLQACVAWLDLGSGGSGRVMVGASSAHGDAWGAAAGDWLREHQPRFAALPLRAAWPLAPALAFALAVLVVPVRPFQIARSSSVPPAAIESLHGELEALASTDLSSAEVEQIRERLERIEELAAAGEAESAWEALDSVEQMLGDRAEEATESLVDAAASLEAIADGSSFGAAAEAELSGLAAELGLESPAATPNSGAAGASLDGALPEQARDLLAQLEKRMGALGASGLIDPSQLQNRRDGARRKSHKHDATCEAGGT
;
A
#
# COMPACT_ATOMS: atom_id res chain seq x y z
N MET A 1 41.67 -40.60 -47.44
CA MET A 1 41.51 -42.05 -47.22
C MET A 1 40.23 -42.47 -47.90
N PRO A 2 40.23 -43.51 -48.75
CA PRO A 2 39.02 -43.97 -49.42
C PRO A 2 37.98 -44.31 -48.36
N ASP A 3 36.76 -43.81 -48.55
CA ASP A 3 35.60 -44.13 -47.71
C ASP A 3 35.31 -45.62 -47.85
N ALA A 4 35.91 -46.43 -46.97
CA ALA A 4 35.51 -47.81 -46.79
C ALA A 4 34.04 -47.78 -46.34
N SER A 5 33.13 -47.94 -47.31
CA SER A 5 31.70 -48.03 -47.08
C SER A 5 31.44 -49.16 -46.09
N LEU A 6 30.94 -48.80 -44.91
CA LEU A 6 30.50 -49.77 -43.89
C LEU A 6 29.51 -50.75 -44.51
N ASP A 7 29.60 -52.02 -44.11
CA ASP A 7 28.57 -53.01 -44.45
C ASP A 7 27.17 -52.47 -44.05
N PRO A 8 26.17 -52.50 -44.96
CA PRO A 8 24.84 -51.96 -44.71
C PRO A 8 24.11 -52.60 -43.51
N ALA A 9 24.44 -53.83 -43.11
CA ALA A 9 23.91 -54.46 -41.91
C ALA A 9 24.47 -53.84 -40.63
N ILE A 10 25.79 -53.61 -40.58
CA ILE A 10 26.47 -52.97 -39.45
C ILE A 10 26.04 -51.51 -39.36
N GLU A 11 25.95 -50.81 -40.48
CA GLU A 11 25.50 -49.41 -40.50
C GLU A 11 24.07 -49.28 -39.94
N ARG A 12 23.14 -50.15 -40.35
CA ARG A 12 21.78 -50.19 -39.79
C ARG A 12 21.77 -50.52 -38.29
N ALA A 13 22.65 -51.40 -37.83
CA ALA A 13 22.79 -51.69 -36.40
C ALA A 13 23.34 -50.47 -35.62
N ALA A 14 24.39 -49.83 -36.13
CA ALA A 14 25.00 -48.64 -35.53
C ALA A 14 24.03 -47.45 -35.50
N ARG A 15 23.25 -47.22 -36.55
CA ARG A 15 22.18 -46.21 -36.58
C ARG A 15 21.10 -46.50 -35.54
N ARG A 16 20.73 -47.77 -35.31
CA ARG A 16 19.78 -48.16 -34.25
C ARG A 16 20.34 -47.88 -32.85
N VAL A 17 21.61 -48.22 -32.61
CA VAL A 17 22.30 -47.90 -31.35
C VAL A 17 22.32 -46.39 -31.12
N ARG A 18 22.70 -45.61 -32.15
CA ARG A 18 22.70 -44.15 -32.10
C ARG A 18 21.32 -43.57 -31.82
N ALA A 19 20.27 -44.08 -32.47
CA ALA A 19 18.91 -43.63 -32.23
C ALA A 19 18.47 -43.89 -30.78
N ARG A 20 18.76 -45.09 -30.25
CA ARG A 20 18.46 -45.46 -28.86
C ARG A 20 19.26 -44.66 -27.84
N SER A 21 20.55 -44.43 -28.07
CA SER A 21 21.39 -43.62 -27.18
C SER A 21 20.93 -42.16 -27.18
N THR A 22 20.61 -41.61 -28.35
CA THR A 22 20.07 -40.24 -28.47
C THR A 22 18.72 -40.12 -27.76
N ALA A 23 17.83 -41.11 -27.95
CA ALA A 23 16.55 -41.16 -27.25
C ALA A 23 16.76 -41.24 -25.73
N SER A 24 17.68 -42.08 -25.25
CA SER A 24 17.98 -42.20 -23.81
C SER A 24 18.51 -40.88 -23.22
N LEU A 25 19.45 -40.22 -23.90
CA LEU A 25 19.99 -38.91 -23.51
C LEU A 25 18.92 -37.81 -23.52
N TRP A 26 18.04 -37.84 -24.52
CA TRP A 26 16.90 -36.93 -24.58
C TRP A 26 15.97 -37.17 -23.41
N TRP A 27 15.52 -38.40 -23.19
CA TRP A 27 14.60 -38.76 -22.11
C TRP A 27 15.15 -38.42 -20.72
N SER A 28 16.44 -38.67 -20.46
CA SER A 28 17.06 -38.38 -19.16
C SER A 28 17.13 -36.88 -18.85
N SER A 29 17.15 -36.03 -19.88
CA SER A 29 17.28 -34.58 -19.72
C SER A 29 15.95 -33.84 -19.92
N ALA A 30 15.11 -34.27 -20.86
CA ALA A 30 13.91 -33.56 -21.28
C ALA A 30 12.93 -33.36 -20.12
N TRP A 31 12.70 -34.39 -19.29
CA TRP A 31 11.72 -34.30 -18.21
C TRP A 31 12.05 -33.25 -17.16
N GLY A 32 13.33 -33.14 -16.76
CA GLY A 32 13.76 -32.11 -15.83
C GLY A 32 13.55 -30.70 -16.39
N HIS A 33 13.91 -30.48 -17.67
CA HIS A 33 13.73 -29.17 -18.30
C HIS A 33 12.25 -28.83 -18.53
N VAL A 34 11.42 -29.81 -18.92
CA VAL A 34 9.98 -29.61 -19.11
C VAL A 34 9.30 -29.30 -17.77
N ALA A 35 9.62 -30.05 -16.71
CA ALA A 35 9.07 -29.79 -15.38
C ALA A 35 9.46 -28.40 -14.87
N LEU A 36 10.73 -28.00 -15.02
CA LEU A 36 11.20 -26.66 -14.65
C LEU A 36 10.50 -25.57 -15.46
N ALA A 37 10.40 -25.73 -16.77
CA ALA A 37 9.74 -24.76 -17.64
C ALA A 37 8.25 -24.62 -17.32
N LEU A 38 7.56 -25.74 -17.06
CA LEU A 38 6.17 -25.73 -16.61
C LEU A 38 6.02 -24.98 -15.28
N ALA A 39 6.89 -25.24 -14.30
CA ALA A 39 6.85 -24.56 -13.01
C ALA A 39 7.04 -23.04 -13.17
N VAL A 40 8.07 -22.61 -13.91
CA VAL A 40 8.36 -21.20 -14.16
C VAL A 40 7.21 -20.51 -14.91
N CYS A 41 6.70 -21.14 -15.97
CA CYS A 41 5.59 -20.58 -16.76
C CYS A 41 4.29 -20.53 -15.95
N ALA A 42 4.01 -21.54 -15.13
CA ALA A 42 2.85 -21.57 -14.25
C ALA A 42 2.95 -20.51 -13.15
N SER A 43 4.13 -20.28 -12.58
CA SER A 43 4.35 -19.16 -11.64
C SER A 43 4.10 -17.81 -12.30
N ALA A 44 4.60 -17.60 -13.52
CA ALA A 44 4.34 -16.38 -14.28
C ALA A 44 2.84 -16.20 -14.59
N ALA A 45 2.15 -17.29 -14.97
CA ALA A 45 0.71 -17.30 -15.18
C ALA A 45 -0.07 -16.95 -13.91
N LEU A 46 0.32 -17.50 -12.76
CA LEU A 46 -0.28 -17.19 -11.46
C LEU A 46 -0.11 -15.72 -11.11
N LEU A 47 1.10 -15.17 -11.28
CA LEU A 47 1.39 -13.75 -11.03
C LEU A 47 0.59 -12.85 -11.97
N ALA A 48 0.50 -13.17 -13.25
CA ALA A 48 -0.31 -12.40 -14.21
C ALA A 48 -1.81 -12.46 -13.85
N ARG A 49 -2.32 -13.61 -13.41
CA ARG A 49 -3.70 -13.73 -12.92
C ARG A 49 -3.93 -12.91 -11.65
N PHE A 50 -2.98 -12.93 -10.73
CA PHE A 50 -3.08 -12.25 -9.45
C PHE A 50 -2.95 -10.73 -9.58
N PHE A 51 -1.94 -10.23 -10.28
CA PHE A 51 -1.65 -8.79 -10.38
C PHE A 51 -2.34 -8.10 -11.56
N LEU A 52 -2.48 -8.77 -12.70
CA LEU A 52 -3.03 -8.16 -13.92
C LEU A 52 -4.48 -8.55 -14.19
N GLY A 53 -5.08 -9.39 -13.33
CA GLY A 53 -6.45 -9.87 -13.50
C GLY A 53 -6.67 -10.67 -14.79
N TRP A 54 -5.63 -11.32 -15.32
CA TRP A 54 -5.75 -12.05 -16.57
C TRP A 54 -6.75 -13.22 -16.46
N THR A 55 -7.53 -13.42 -17.52
CA THR A 55 -8.41 -14.59 -17.66
C THR A 55 -7.57 -15.88 -17.77
N PRO A 56 -8.10 -17.04 -17.37
CA PRO A 56 -7.38 -18.31 -17.48
C PRO A 56 -6.93 -18.61 -18.91
N ALA A 57 -7.74 -18.22 -19.91
CA ALA A 57 -7.40 -18.39 -21.33
C ALA A 57 -6.15 -17.57 -21.74
N ARG A 58 -6.03 -16.31 -21.27
CA ARG A 58 -4.84 -15.49 -21.55
C ARG A 58 -3.63 -16.00 -20.78
N ALA A 59 -3.81 -16.40 -19.52
CA ALA A 59 -2.75 -16.96 -18.69
C ALA A 59 -2.19 -18.28 -19.27
N ALA A 60 -3.02 -19.09 -19.94
CA ALA A 60 -2.57 -20.32 -20.60
C ALA A 60 -1.57 -20.07 -21.74
N LEU A 61 -1.60 -18.90 -22.38
CA LEU A 61 -0.60 -18.54 -23.41
C LEU A 61 0.82 -18.46 -22.84
N LEU A 62 0.97 -18.15 -21.55
CA LEU A 62 2.28 -18.13 -20.88
C LEU A 62 2.86 -19.54 -20.69
N LEU A 63 2.05 -20.60 -20.87
CA LEU A 63 2.53 -21.99 -20.86
C LEU A 63 3.09 -22.44 -22.21
N ALA A 64 2.81 -21.71 -23.30
CA ALA A 64 3.25 -22.08 -24.66
C ALA A 64 4.78 -22.29 -24.80
N PRO A 65 5.66 -21.50 -24.15
CA PRO A 65 7.10 -21.73 -24.22
C PRO A 65 7.53 -23.12 -23.70
N ALA A 66 6.80 -23.71 -22.75
CA ALA A 66 7.10 -25.04 -22.23
C ALA A 66 6.97 -26.14 -23.30
N LEU A 67 6.12 -25.93 -24.32
CA LEU A 67 5.98 -26.84 -25.47
C LEU A 67 7.20 -26.85 -26.39
N GLY A 68 8.04 -25.80 -26.36
CA GLY A 68 9.28 -25.72 -27.13
C GLY A 68 10.45 -26.48 -26.50
N VAL A 69 10.38 -26.77 -25.19
CA VAL A 69 11.47 -27.40 -24.43
C VAL A 69 11.78 -28.84 -24.88
N PRO A 70 10.79 -29.70 -25.19
CA PRO A 70 11.04 -31.02 -25.79
C PRO A 70 11.84 -30.94 -27.10
N LEU A 71 11.51 -29.99 -27.98
CA LEU A 71 12.20 -29.79 -29.26
C LEU A 71 13.62 -29.27 -29.06
N TRP A 72 13.81 -28.31 -28.15
CA TRP A 72 15.12 -27.77 -27.82
C TRP A 72 16.04 -28.84 -27.20
N SER A 73 15.53 -29.62 -26.25
CA SER A 73 16.27 -30.73 -25.65
C SER A 73 16.60 -31.82 -26.68
N TRP A 74 15.71 -32.08 -27.66
CA TRP A 74 15.98 -33.01 -28.75
C TRP A 74 17.14 -32.53 -29.63
N ARG A 75 17.15 -31.25 -30.02
CA ARG A 75 18.28 -30.65 -30.76
C ARG A 75 19.59 -30.75 -29.98
N ARG A 76 19.54 -30.54 -28.65
CA ARG A 76 20.71 -30.68 -27.78
C ARG A 76 21.18 -32.14 -27.65
N ALA A 77 20.26 -33.09 -27.62
CA ALA A 77 20.58 -34.52 -27.61
C ALA A 77 21.23 -34.94 -28.93
N LEU A 78 20.73 -34.46 -30.07
CA LEU A 78 21.34 -34.70 -31.38
C LEU A 78 22.77 -34.15 -31.46
N ALA A 79 23.01 -32.95 -30.92
CA ALA A 79 24.35 -32.34 -30.89
C ALA A 79 25.35 -33.12 -30.01
N ARG A 80 24.88 -33.88 -29.03
CA ARG A 80 25.68 -34.74 -28.15
C ARG A 80 25.67 -36.21 -28.55
N ALA A 81 24.95 -36.56 -29.62
CA ALA A 81 24.81 -37.94 -30.04
C ALA A 81 26.18 -38.49 -30.49
N PRO A 82 26.55 -39.71 -30.07
CA PRO A 82 27.80 -40.31 -30.51
C PRO A 82 27.84 -40.45 -32.03
N GLY A 83 29.04 -40.28 -32.60
CA GLY A 83 29.29 -40.55 -34.02
C GLY A 83 29.04 -42.02 -34.37
N LEU A 84 28.88 -42.32 -35.66
CA LEU A 84 28.64 -43.69 -36.12
C LEU A 84 29.76 -44.66 -35.72
N GLN A 85 31.02 -44.22 -35.80
CA GLN A 85 32.18 -45.04 -35.41
C GLN A 85 32.16 -45.39 -33.91
N ALA A 86 31.80 -44.44 -33.05
CA ALA A 86 31.64 -44.71 -31.62
C ALA A 86 30.50 -45.70 -31.34
N CYS A 87 29.43 -45.67 -32.13
CA CYS A 87 28.33 -46.64 -32.03
C CYS A 87 28.75 -48.05 -32.48
N VAL A 88 29.62 -48.15 -33.49
CA VAL A 88 30.22 -49.44 -33.91
C VAL A 88 31.13 -49.99 -32.81
N ALA A 89 31.94 -49.15 -32.17
CA ALA A 89 32.76 -49.58 -31.03
C ALA A 89 31.90 -50.06 -29.84
N TRP A 90 30.78 -49.39 -29.56
CA TRP A 90 29.82 -49.84 -28.55
C TRP A 90 29.14 -51.17 -28.90
N LEU A 91 28.86 -51.42 -30.19
CA LEU A 91 28.35 -52.70 -30.64
C LEU A 91 29.38 -53.83 -30.46
N ASP A 92 30.66 -53.57 -30.77
CA ASP A 92 31.74 -54.54 -30.59
C ASP A 92 31.96 -54.86 -29.10
N LEU A 93 32.00 -53.84 -28.24
CA LEU A 93 32.07 -54.01 -26.78
C LEU A 93 30.86 -54.79 -26.22
N GLY A 94 29.64 -54.41 -26.63
CA GLY A 94 28.41 -55.05 -26.18
C GLY A 94 28.26 -56.51 -26.61
N SER A 95 29.07 -56.94 -27.58
CA SER A 95 29.06 -58.30 -28.13
C SER A 95 30.30 -59.12 -27.76
N GLY A 96 31.01 -58.69 -26.71
CA GLY A 96 32.13 -59.41 -26.11
C GLY A 96 33.51 -58.86 -26.42
N GLY A 97 33.62 -57.70 -27.11
CA GLY A 97 34.88 -56.97 -27.30
C GLY A 97 35.92 -57.68 -28.15
N SER A 98 35.48 -58.62 -29.00
CA SER A 98 36.38 -59.50 -29.78
C SER A 98 36.97 -58.83 -31.02
N GLY A 99 36.62 -57.58 -31.34
CA GLY A 99 37.03 -56.89 -32.55
C GLY A 99 36.37 -57.41 -33.83
N ARG A 100 35.56 -58.48 -33.76
CA ARG A 100 34.95 -59.14 -34.92
C ARG A 100 33.99 -58.21 -35.67
N VAL A 101 33.34 -57.27 -34.98
CA VAL A 101 32.47 -56.29 -35.64
C VAL A 101 33.29 -55.24 -36.37
N MET A 102 34.42 -54.80 -35.81
CA MET A 102 35.34 -53.86 -36.46
C MET A 102 36.08 -54.48 -37.66
N VAL A 103 36.52 -55.74 -37.52
CA VAL A 103 37.14 -56.50 -38.62
C VAL A 103 36.12 -56.75 -39.71
N GLY A 104 34.92 -57.24 -39.37
CA GLY A 104 33.84 -57.43 -40.33
C GLY A 104 33.38 -56.14 -41.03
N ALA A 105 33.41 -55.01 -40.33
CA ALA A 105 33.11 -53.70 -40.91
C ALA A 105 34.15 -53.20 -41.92
N SER A 106 35.39 -53.69 -41.85
CA SER A 106 36.49 -53.29 -42.74
C SER A 106 36.71 -54.28 -43.90
N SER A 107 36.26 -55.53 -43.77
CA SER A 107 36.38 -56.56 -44.81
C SER A 107 35.06 -56.77 -45.56
N ALA A 108 34.90 -56.14 -46.73
CA ALA A 108 33.73 -56.31 -47.61
C ALA A 108 33.55 -57.76 -48.08
N HIS A 109 32.73 -58.57 -47.40
CA HIS A 109 32.44 -59.94 -47.82
C HIS A 109 30.94 -60.26 -47.68
N GLY A 110 30.25 -60.39 -48.83
CA GLY A 110 29.08 -61.24 -49.11
C GLY A 110 27.81 -61.18 -48.24
N ASP A 111 26.65 -61.30 -48.88
CA ASP A 111 25.31 -61.31 -48.24
C ASP A 111 25.15 -62.36 -47.12
N ALA A 112 25.89 -63.47 -47.19
CA ALA A 112 25.89 -64.52 -46.16
C ALA A 112 26.48 -64.05 -44.82
N TRP A 113 27.52 -63.20 -44.84
CA TRP A 113 28.07 -62.62 -43.63
C TRP A 113 27.11 -61.58 -43.05
N GLY A 114 26.47 -60.76 -43.90
CA GLY A 114 25.47 -59.79 -43.48
C GLY A 114 24.27 -60.41 -42.75
N ALA A 115 23.81 -61.59 -43.18
CA ALA A 115 22.73 -62.34 -42.52
C ALA A 115 23.18 -62.90 -41.15
N ALA A 116 24.33 -63.58 -41.10
CA ALA A 116 24.88 -64.16 -39.86
C ALA A 116 25.26 -63.08 -38.83
N ALA A 117 25.85 -61.97 -39.28
CA ALA A 117 26.12 -60.80 -38.46
C ALA A 117 24.82 -60.17 -37.96
N GLY A 118 23.77 -60.14 -38.78
CA GLY A 118 22.44 -59.66 -38.39
C GLY A 118 21.77 -60.50 -37.30
N ASP A 119 21.86 -61.82 -37.37
CA ASP A 119 21.35 -62.75 -36.35
C ASP A 119 22.13 -62.63 -35.04
N TRP A 120 23.45 -62.65 -35.13
CA TRP A 120 24.31 -62.51 -33.97
C TRP A 120 24.18 -61.15 -33.28
N LEU A 121 24.10 -60.06 -34.06
CA LEU A 121 23.81 -58.72 -33.54
C LEU A 121 22.44 -58.63 -32.90
N ARG A 122 21.43 -59.37 -33.37
CA ARG A 122 20.11 -59.44 -32.73
C ARG A 122 20.18 -60.11 -31.37
N GLU A 123 20.94 -61.19 -31.27
CA GLU A 123 21.15 -61.94 -30.02
C GLU A 123 21.96 -61.14 -28.99
N HIS A 124 22.95 -60.37 -29.45
CA HIS A 124 23.90 -59.63 -28.59
C HIS A 124 23.66 -58.12 -28.58
N GLN A 125 22.43 -57.64 -28.85
CA GLN A 125 22.17 -56.20 -28.77
C GLN A 125 22.38 -55.68 -27.34
N PRO A 126 23.08 -54.55 -27.16
CA PRO A 126 23.15 -53.93 -25.86
C PRO A 126 21.74 -53.60 -25.38
N ARG A 127 21.36 -54.18 -24.23
CA ARG A 127 20.08 -53.90 -23.56
C ARG A 127 20.19 -52.51 -22.94
N PHE A 128 19.63 -51.52 -23.61
CA PHE A 128 19.41 -50.22 -22.98
C PHE A 128 18.39 -50.40 -21.86
N ALA A 129 18.72 -49.89 -20.67
CA ALA A 129 17.79 -49.92 -19.54
C ALA A 129 16.45 -49.31 -19.98
N ALA A 130 15.35 -50.02 -19.69
CA ALA A 130 14.03 -49.48 -19.89
C ALA A 130 13.95 -48.13 -19.16
N LEU A 131 13.40 -47.13 -19.83
CA LEU A 131 13.28 -45.77 -19.29
C LEU A 131 12.61 -45.85 -17.92
N PRO A 132 13.31 -45.45 -16.83
CA PRO A 132 12.71 -45.57 -15.52
C PRO A 132 11.54 -44.60 -15.46
N LEU A 133 10.32 -45.10 -15.22
CA LEU A 133 9.13 -44.28 -14.97
C LEU A 133 9.40 -43.19 -13.91
N ARG A 134 10.35 -43.45 -13.00
CA ARG A 134 10.86 -42.49 -12.00
C ARG A 134 11.45 -41.22 -12.60
N ALA A 135 12.01 -41.24 -13.81
CA ALA A 135 12.53 -40.05 -14.47
C ALA A 135 11.42 -39.04 -14.86
N ALA A 136 10.18 -39.50 -14.99
CA ALA A 136 9.02 -38.64 -15.23
C ALA A 136 8.32 -38.17 -13.93
N TRP A 137 8.75 -38.65 -12.76
CA TRP A 137 8.20 -38.25 -11.46
C TRP A 137 8.13 -36.73 -11.24
N PRO A 138 9.14 -35.90 -11.59
CA PRO A 138 9.06 -34.46 -11.37
C PRO A 138 8.03 -33.75 -12.27
N LEU A 139 7.56 -34.40 -13.34
CA LEU A 139 6.55 -33.84 -14.23
C LEU A 139 5.18 -33.76 -13.56
N ALA A 140 4.85 -34.76 -12.73
CA ALA A 140 3.54 -34.86 -12.08
C ALA A 140 3.19 -33.63 -11.23
N PRO A 141 4.04 -33.17 -10.28
CA PRO A 141 3.73 -31.97 -9.49
C PRO A 141 3.73 -30.70 -10.34
N ALA A 142 4.60 -30.59 -11.35
CA ALA A 142 4.64 -29.42 -12.23
C ALA A 142 3.36 -29.29 -13.09
N LEU A 143 2.85 -30.41 -13.63
CA LEU A 143 1.58 -30.45 -14.34
C LEU A 143 0.40 -30.16 -13.41
N ALA A 144 0.38 -30.76 -12.21
CA ALA A 144 -0.66 -30.49 -11.21
C ALA A 144 -0.70 -29.01 -10.83
N PHE A 145 0.46 -28.38 -10.62
CA PHE A 145 0.56 -26.95 -10.35
C PHE A 145 0.08 -26.10 -11.52
N ALA A 146 0.51 -26.40 -12.76
CA ALA A 146 0.06 -25.67 -13.94
C ALA A 146 -1.46 -25.76 -14.14
N LEU A 147 -2.06 -26.94 -13.92
CA LEU A 147 -3.51 -27.13 -13.97
C LEU A 147 -4.22 -26.39 -12.83
N ALA A 148 -3.69 -26.46 -11.61
CA ALA A 148 -4.25 -25.73 -10.46
C ALA A 148 -4.26 -24.22 -10.72
N VAL A 149 -3.19 -23.66 -11.29
CA VAL A 149 -3.11 -22.24 -11.67
C VAL A 149 -4.18 -21.84 -12.69
N LEU A 150 -4.66 -22.76 -13.53
CA LEU A 150 -5.71 -22.46 -14.52
C LEU A 150 -7.13 -22.67 -13.96
N VAL A 151 -7.33 -23.72 -13.15
CA VAL A 151 -8.66 -24.11 -12.66
C VAL A 151 -9.07 -23.33 -11.41
N VAL A 152 -8.12 -23.05 -10.50
CA VAL A 152 -8.45 -22.38 -9.24
C VAL A 152 -8.85 -20.93 -9.50
N PRO A 153 -10.00 -20.46 -8.97
CA PRO A 153 -10.39 -19.07 -9.08
C PRO A 153 -9.48 -18.21 -8.20
N VAL A 154 -8.49 -17.58 -8.81
CA VAL A 154 -7.64 -16.57 -8.17
C VAL A 154 -8.39 -15.25 -8.20
N ARG A 155 -8.70 -14.69 -7.03
CA ARG A 155 -9.20 -13.31 -6.94
C ARG A 155 -8.03 -12.38 -7.28
N PRO A 156 -8.20 -11.43 -8.22
CA PRO A 156 -7.15 -10.46 -8.50
C PRO A 156 -6.84 -9.72 -7.20
N PHE A 157 -5.55 -9.45 -6.99
CA PHE A 157 -5.10 -8.63 -5.88
C PHE A 157 -5.66 -7.22 -6.08
N GLN A 158 -6.73 -6.95 -5.35
CA GLN A 158 -7.17 -5.59 -5.13
C GLN A 158 -6.38 -5.13 -3.92
N ILE A 159 -5.44 -4.19 -4.14
CA ILE A 159 -4.98 -3.36 -3.05
C ILE A 159 -6.24 -2.69 -2.54
N ALA A 160 -6.79 -3.20 -1.43
CA ALA A 160 -7.78 -2.47 -0.68
C ALA A 160 -7.05 -1.18 -0.31
N ARG A 161 -7.40 -0.08 -1.00
CA ARG A 161 -7.04 1.26 -0.53
C ARG A 161 -7.84 1.43 0.75
N SER A 162 -7.32 0.90 1.85
CA SER A 162 -7.76 1.22 3.19
C SER A 162 -7.29 2.64 3.48
N SER A 163 -7.94 3.59 2.83
CA SER A 163 -7.77 5.01 3.06
C SER A 163 -9.13 5.61 3.39
N SER A 164 -10.02 4.84 4.01
CA SER A 164 -11.21 5.42 4.64
C SER A 164 -10.71 6.39 5.71
N VAL A 165 -11.11 7.66 5.61
CA VAL A 165 -10.99 8.62 6.70
C VAL A 165 -11.63 7.98 7.94
N PRO A 166 -10.93 7.90 9.08
CA PRO A 166 -11.50 7.27 10.27
C PRO A 166 -12.69 8.11 10.74
N PRO A 167 -13.84 7.49 11.05
CA PRO A 167 -15.04 8.24 11.49
C PRO A 167 -14.78 9.07 12.76
N ALA A 168 -13.85 8.61 13.62
CA ALA A 168 -13.42 9.33 14.80
C ALA A 168 -12.78 10.70 14.51
N ALA A 169 -12.14 10.89 13.35
CA ALA A 169 -11.57 12.19 12.98
C ALA A 169 -12.66 13.20 12.62
N ILE A 170 -13.70 12.75 11.88
CA ILE A 170 -14.85 13.59 11.54
C ILE A 170 -15.65 13.94 12.81
N GLU A 171 -15.83 12.97 13.71
CA GLU A 171 -16.49 13.18 15.01
C GLU A 171 -15.72 14.18 15.90
N SER A 172 -14.39 14.15 15.87
CA SER A 172 -13.55 15.14 16.56
C SER A 172 -13.81 16.55 16.05
N LEU A 173 -13.81 16.76 14.73
CA LEU A 173 -14.07 18.07 14.14
C LEU A 173 -15.51 18.55 14.39
N HIS A 174 -16.49 17.64 14.49
CA HIS A 174 -17.83 17.99 14.94
C HIS A 174 -17.84 18.52 16.39
N GLY A 175 -17.09 17.87 17.29
CA GLY A 175 -16.94 18.33 18.67
C GLY A 175 -16.23 19.70 18.76
N GLU A 176 -15.21 19.92 17.94
CA GLU A 176 -14.50 21.20 17.83
C GLU A 176 -15.42 22.32 17.30
N LEU A 177 -16.21 22.03 16.26
CA LEU A 177 -17.20 22.96 15.72
C LEU A 177 -18.26 23.33 16.77
N GLU A 178 -18.75 22.37 17.55
CA GLU A 178 -19.75 22.62 18.58
C GLU A 178 -19.19 23.49 19.72
N ALA A 179 -17.92 23.28 20.09
CA ALA A 179 -17.22 24.14 21.04
C ALA A 179 -17.11 25.59 20.51
N LEU A 180 -16.72 25.78 19.25
CA LEU A 180 -16.60 27.09 18.61
C LEU A 180 -17.97 27.79 18.40
N ALA A 181 -19.00 27.02 18.07
CA ALA A 181 -20.36 27.51 17.92
C ALA A 181 -20.92 28.12 19.21
N SER A 182 -20.46 27.64 20.37
CA SER A 182 -20.85 28.18 21.67
C SER A 182 -20.15 29.49 22.05
N THR A 183 -19.09 29.85 21.32
CA THR A 183 -18.21 30.97 21.68
C THR A 183 -18.36 32.18 20.77
N ASP A 184 -18.29 32.01 19.45
CA ASP A 184 -18.13 33.15 18.54
C ASP A 184 -18.65 32.94 17.10
N LEU A 185 -18.97 31.71 16.69
CA LEU A 185 -19.45 31.50 15.31
C LEU A 185 -20.90 31.93 15.13
N SER A 186 -21.18 32.58 13.99
CA SER A 186 -22.55 32.84 13.57
C SER A 186 -23.27 31.55 13.17
N SER A 187 -24.60 31.51 13.33
CA SER A 187 -25.39 30.32 12.96
C SER A 187 -25.24 29.92 11.49
N ALA A 188 -24.98 30.88 10.60
CA ALA A 188 -24.73 30.63 9.18
C ALA A 188 -23.38 29.94 8.91
N GLU A 189 -22.33 30.31 9.66
CA GLU A 189 -21.00 29.70 9.53
C GLU A 189 -20.97 28.28 10.08
N VAL A 190 -21.64 28.05 11.22
CA VAL A 190 -21.78 26.71 11.80
C VAL A 190 -22.43 25.75 10.81
N GLU A 191 -23.51 26.18 10.15
CA GLU A 191 -24.20 25.35 9.18
C GLU A 191 -23.33 25.10 7.94
N GLN A 192 -22.59 26.10 7.47
CA GLN A 192 -21.67 25.93 6.35
C GLN A 192 -20.56 24.90 6.64
N ILE A 193 -19.98 24.91 7.85
CA ILE A 193 -18.93 23.96 8.22
C ILE A 193 -19.54 22.56 8.44
N ARG A 194 -20.75 22.47 9.00
CA ARG A 194 -21.50 21.21 9.12
C ARG A 194 -21.76 20.57 7.75
N GLU A 195 -22.24 21.33 6.76
CA GLU A 195 -22.44 20.84 5.40
C GLU A 195 -21.12 20.33 4.76
N ARG A 196 -19.98 20.94 5.10
CA ARG A 196 -18.66 20.48 4.61
C ARG A 196 -18.24 19.17 5.27
N LEU A 197 -18.47 19.00 6.56
CA LEU A 197 -18.23 17.74 7.28
C LEU A 197 -19.11 16.61 6.74
N GLU A 198 -20.39 16.88 6.50
CA GLU A 198 -21.30 15.92 5.84
C GLU A 198 -20.80 15.52 4.44
N ARG A 199 -20.31 16.49 3.65
CA ARG A 199 -19.71 16.18 2.34
C ARG A 199 -18.45 15.31 2.45
N ILE A 200 -17.65 15.46 3.49
CA ILE A 200 -16.48 14.60 3.74
C ILE A 200 -16.92 13.16 4.02
N GLU A 201 -17.99 12.97 4.80
CA GLU A 201 -18.59 11.64 5.04
C GLU A 201 -19.09 11.01 3.75
N GLU A 202 -19.76 11.77 2.88
CA GLU A 202 -20.21 11.31 1.57
C GLU A 202 -19.04 10.88 0.68
N LEU A 203 -17.96 11.67 0.62
CA LEU A 203 -16.75 11.34 -0.14
C LEU A 203 -16.06 10.09 0.40
N ALA A 204 -15.97 9.96 1.72
CA ALA A 204 -15.41 8.78 2.38
C ALA A 204 -16.25 7.52 2.09
N ALA A 205 -17.58 7.64 2.13
CA ALA A 205 -18.50 6.56 1.79
C ALA A 205 -18.46 6.17 0.30
N ALA A 206 -18.23 7.15 -0.59
CA ALA A 206 -18.04 6.94 -2.02
C ALA A 206 -16.68 6.30 -2.38
N GLY A 207 -15.75 6.18 -1.42
CA GLY A 207 -14.41 5.63 -1.63
C GLY A 207 -13.41 6.64 -2.21
N GLU A 208 -13.73 7.94 -2.17
CA GLU A 208 -12.88 9.05 -2.61
C GLU A 208 -11.97 9.55 -1.48
N ALA A 209 -11.15 8.63 -0.98
CA ALA A 209 -10.31 8.85 0.19
C ALA A 209 -9.38 10.07 0.12
N GLU A 210 -8.72 10.29 -1.01
CA GLU A 210 -7.77 11.40 -1.18
C GLU A 210 -8.48 12.75 -1.06
N SER A 211 -9.59 12.91 -1.79
CA SER A 211 -10.47 14.07 -1.69
C SER A 211 -11.02 14.27 -0.26
N ALA A 212 -11.38 13.17 0.42
CA ALA A 212 -11.91 13.23 1.78
C ALA A 212 -10.83 13.69 2.79
N TRP A 213 -9.57 13.25 2.64
CA TRP A 213 -8.46 13.71 3.47
C TRP A 213 -8.11 15.17 3.21
N GLU A 214 -8.04 15.60 1.95
CA GLU A 214 -7.79 17.01 1.61
C GLU A 214 -8.89 17.93 2.16
N ALA A 215 -10.15 17.49 2.07
CA ALA A 215 -11.27 18.24 2.62
C ALA A 215 -11.26 18.27 4.15
N LEU A 216 -10.89 17.17 4.81
CA LEU A 216 -10.73 17.11 6.27
C LEU A 216 -9.66 18.11 6.75
N ASP A 217 -8.48 18.11 6.13
CA ASP A 217 -7.36 18.99 6.44
C ASP A 217 -7.75 20.47 6.25
N SER A 218 -8.53 20.77 5.20
CA SER A 218 -9.08 22.11 4.98
C SER A 218 -10.08 22.56 6.05
N VAL A 219 -10.87 21.65 6.62
CA VAL A 219 -11.82 21.99 7.69
C VAL A 219 -11.09 22.12 9.02
N GLU A 220 -10.13 21.25 9.31
CA GLU A 220 -9.25 21.33 10.50
C GLU A 220 -8.52 22.68 10.53
N GLN A 221 -7.89 23.07 9.43
CA GLN A 221 -7.21 24.36 9.33
C GLN A 221 -8.18 25.53 9.54
N MET A 222 -9.37 25.47 8.93
CA MET A 222 -10.40 26.51 9.09
C MET A 222 -10.87 26.65 10.54
N LEU A 223 -11.11 25.54 11.23
CA LEU A 223 -11.50 25.54 12.64
C LEU A 223 -10.37 26.07 13.53
N GLY A 224 -9.12 25.70 13.24
CA GLY A 224 -7.94 26.22 13.92
C GLY A 224 -7.78 27.74 13.78
N ASP A 225 -7.88 28.26 12.56
CA ASP A 225 -7.79 29.70 12.29
C ASP A 225 -8.89 30.48 13.04
N ARG A 226 -10.13 29.97 13.03
CA ARG A 226 -11.25 30.59 13.76
C ARG A 226 -11.11 30.50 15.27
N ALA A 227 -10.57 29.41 15.78
CA ALA A 227 -10.27 29.28 17.20
C ALA A 227 -9.22 30.30 17.64
N GLU A 228 -8.19 30.53 16.82
CA GLU A 228 -7.15 31.50 17.10
C GLU A 228 -7.70 32.93 17.12
N GLU A 229 -8.52 33.31 16.14
CA GLU A 229 -9.21 34.61 16.08
C GLU A 229 -10.12 34.83 17.30
N ALA A 230 -10.97 33.84 17.62
CA ALA A 230 -11.83 33.90 18.80
C ALA A 230 -11.00 34.01 20.09
N THR A 231 -9.87 33.31 20.17
CA THR A 231 -9.01 33.39 21.35
C THR A 231 -8.42 34.77 21.55
N GLU A 232 -7.97 35.41 20.47
CA GLU A 232 -7.42 36.76 20.52
C GLU A 232 -8.48 37.76 20.99
N SER A 233 -9.70 37.68 20.47
CA SER A 233 -10.82 38.54 20.91
C SER A 233 -11.16 38.32 22.39
N LEU A 234 -11.21 37.07 22.85
CA LEU A 234 -11.51 36.75 24.26
C LEU A 234 -10.39 37.20 25.21
N VAL A 235 -9.12 37.10 24.81
CA VAL A 235 -7.98 37.55 25.61
C VAL A 235 -7.96 39.06 25.74
N ASP A 236 -8.22 39.79 24.64
CA ASP A 236 -8.29 41.25 24.66
C ASP A 236 -9.48 41.73 25.51
N ALA A 237 -10.65 41.09 25.35
CA ALA A 237 -11.82 41.39 26.19
C ALA A 237 -11.58 41.11 27.67
N ALA A 238 -10.89 40.01 28.01
CA ALA A 238 -10.51 39.70 29.38
C ALA A 238 -9.54 40.75 29.96
N ALA A 239 -8.58 41.23 29.17
CA ALA A 239 -7.67 42.29 29.62
C ALA A 239 -8.40 43.61 29.89
N SER A 240 -9.36 44.00 29.03
CA SER A 240 -10.22 45.17 29.27
C SER A 240 -11.08 45.02 30.52
N LEU A 241 -11.69 43.85 30.74
CA LEU A 241 -12.51 43.62 31.93
C LEU A 241 -11.67 43.56 33.22
N GLU A 242 -10.45 43.02 33.18
CA GLU A 242 -9.53 43.06 34.34
C GLU A 242 -9.18 44.51 34.72
N ALA A 243 -8.95 45.39 33.74
CA ALA A 243 -8.70 46.81 33.98
C ALA A 243 -9.91 47.50 34.66
N ILE A 244 -11.12 47.23 34.18
CA ILE A 244 -12.36 47.74 34.80
C ILE A 244 -12.54 47.18 36.22
N ALA A 245 -12.27 45.88 36.43
CA ALA A 245 -12.42 45.21 37.72
C ALA A 245 -11.41 45.65 38.79
N ASP A 246 -10.19 46.01 38.37
CA ASP A 246 -9.14 46.55 39.24
C ASP A 246 -9.33 48.06 39.50
N GLY A 247 -10.31 48.69 38.87
CA GLY A 247 -10.67 50.09 39.08
C GLY A 247 -9.68 51.06 38.44
N SER A 248 -9.00 50.70 37.35
CA SER A 248 -8.16 51.64 36.60
C SER A 248 -8.98 52.56 35.66
N SER A 249 -10.23 52.20 35.37
CA SER A 249 -11.18 53.02 34.61
C SER A 249 -12.45 53.30 35.42
N PHE A 250 -12.82 54.57 35.58
CA PHE A 250 -14.01 55.00 36.32
C PHE A 250 -14.93 55.87 35.45
N GLY A 251 -16.24 55.65 35.59
CA GLY A 251 -17.30 56.48 35.01
C GLY A 251 -17.96 55.92 33.74
N ALA A 252 -18.73 56.77 33.05
CA ALA A 252 -19.57 56.39 31.91
C ALA A 252 -18.82 55.74 30.72
N ALA A 253 -17.51 55.99 30.59
CA ALA A 253 -16.69 55.33 29.57
C ALA A 253 -16.51 53.82 29.85
N ALA A 254 -16.28 53.45 31.11
CA ALA A 254 -16.13 52.06 31.53
C ALA A 254 -17.46 51.28 31.39
N GLU A 255 -18.58 51.94 31.66
CA GLU A 255 -19.92 51.35 31.49
C GLU A 255 -20.29 51.15 30.00
N ALA A 256 -19.89 52.08 29.14
CA ALA A 256 -20.02 51.94 27.69
C ALA A 256 -19.11 50.83 27.12
N GLU A 257 -17.89 50.70 27.63
CA GLU A 257 -16.96 49.64 27.23
C GLU A 257 -17.46 48.26 27.69
N LEU A 258 -17.93 48.14 28.95
CA LEU A 258 -18.45 46.89 29.49
C LEU A 258 -19.73 46.43 28.77
N SER A 259 -20.65 47.36 28.46
CA SER A 259 -21.85 47.04 27.68
C SER A 259 -21.53 46.70 26.22
N GLY A 260 -20.53 47.36 25.62
CA GLY A 260 -20.00 47.03 24.30
C GLY A 260 -19.43 45.61 24.24
N LEU A 261 -18.53 45.27 25.17
CA LEU A 261 -17.91 43.95 25.27
C LEU A 261 -18.93 42.84 25.55
N ALA A 262 -19.91 43.09 26.43
CA ALA A 262 -20.97 42.13 26.70
C ALA A 262 -21.85 41.88 25.46
N ALA A 263 -22.16 42.93 24.69
CA ALA A 263 -22.93 42.81 23.46
C ALA A 263 -22.14 42.10 22.34
N GLU A 264 -20.86 42.43 22.18
CA GLU A 264 -19.95 41.83 21.19
C GLU A 264 -19.77 40.33 21.44
N LEU A 265 -19.59 39.94 22.69
CA LEU A 265 -19.41 38.54 23.08
C LEU A 265 -20.75 37.79 23.27
N GLY A 266 -21.88 38.46 23.08
CA GLY A 266 -23.21 37.87 23.36
C GLY A 266 -23.34 37.32 24.78
N LEU A 267 -22.67 37.96 25.75
CA LEU A 267 -22.79 37.63 27.16
C LEU A 267 -24.05 38.30 27.71
N GLU A 268 -24.73 37.65 28.66
CA GLU A 268 -25.84 38.29 29.35
C GLU A 268 -25.29 39.44 30.19
N SER A 269 -25.48 40.66 29.69
CA SER A 269 -25.24 41.86 30.47
C SER A 269 -26.16 41.82 31.69
N PRO A 270 -25.65 41.92 32.92
CA PRO A 270 -26.48 42.08 34.10
C PRO A 270 -27.08 43.50 34.03
N ALA A 271 -28.12 43.67 33.21
CA ALA A 271 -28.81 44.93 33.07
C ALA A 271 -29.28 45.36 34.46
N ALA A 272 -28.84 46.56 34.85
CA ALA A 272 -29.19 47.23 36.09
C ALA A 272 -30.66 46.98 36.41
N THR A 273 -30.92 46.37 37.57
CA THR A 273 -32.27 46.36 38.13
C THR A 273 -32.72 47.82 38.23
N PRO A 274 -33.81 48.23 37.55
CA PRO A 274 -34.30 49.60 37.63
C PRO A 274 -35.06 49.74 38.95
N ASN A 275 -34.35 49.69 40.07
CA ASN A 275 -34.96 49.92 41.37
C ASN A 275 -33.97 50.52 42.38
N SER A 276 -33.53 51.73 42.12
CA SER A 276 -32.98 52.61 43.17
C SER A 276 -33.31 54.08 42.89
N GLY A 277 -34.61 54.38 42.86
CA GLY A 277 -35.08 55.70 43.24
C GLY A 277 -34.83 55.93 44.73
N ALA A 278 -33.57 56.07 45.16
CA ALA A 278 -33.19 56.65 46.44
C ALA A 278 -31.65 56.77 46.54
N ALA A 279 -31.18 58.02 46.55
CA ALA A 279 -30.00 58.50 47.26
C ALA A 279 -28.64 57.81 46.99
N GLY A 280 -27.83 58.43 46.11
CA GLY A 280 -26.45 58.84 46.39
C GLY A 280 -25.41 57.81 46.87
N ALA A 281 -25.68 56.52 46.85
CA ALA A 281 -24.78 55.47 47.29
C ALA A 281 -24.15 54.77 46.07
N SER A 282 -22.92 55.21 45.74
CA SER A 282 -21.87 54.51 45.00
C SER A 282 -22.28 53.54 43.88
N LEU A 283 -22.54 54.08 42.69
CA LEU A 283 -22.43 53.35 41.43
C LEU A 283 -21.00 52.80 41.19
N ASP A 284 -19.99 53.35 41.88
CA ASP A 284 -18.59 52.91 41.82
C ASP A 284 -18.36 51.46 42.31
N GLY A 285 -19.28 50.87 43.09
CA GLY A 285 -19.11 49.51 43.63
C GLY A 285 -19.64 48.38 42.75
N ALA A 286 -20.60 48.65 41.86
CA ALA A 286 -21.31 47.61 41.09
C ALA A 286 -20.58 47.23 39.80
N LEU A 287 -19.89 48.19 39.16
CA LEU A 287 -19.11 47.99 37.93
C LEU A 287 -18.01 46.92 38.09
N PRO A 288 -17.19 46.93 39.15
CA PRO A 288 -16.17 45.91 39.36
C PRO A 288 -16.74 44.50 39.58
N GLU A 289 -17.90 44.37 40.23
CA GLU A 289 -18.56 43.07 40.40
C GLU A 289 -19.10 42.55 39.07
N GLN A 290 -19.73 43.40 38.26
CA GLN A 290 -20.20 43.03 36.92
C GLN A 290 -19.05 42.62 35.99
N ALA A 291 -17.92 43.33 36.05
CA ALA A 291 -16.72 42.98 35.29
C ALA A 291 -16.16 41.61 35.71
N ARG A 292 -16.16 41.29 37.01
CA ARG A 292 -15.75 39.97 37.53
C ARG A 292 -16.68 38.84 37.09
N ASP A 293 -17.99 39.07 37.06
CA ASP A 293 -18.96 38.08 36.58
C ASP A 293 -18.78 37.81 35.07
N LEU A 294 -18.57 38.85 34.26
CA LEU A 294 -18.27 38.70 32.83
C LEU A 294 -16.92 38.01 32.60
N LEU A 295 -15.91 38.32 33.40
CA LEU A 295 -14.62 37.61 33.39
C LEU A 295 -14.79 36.12 33.69
N ALA A 296 -15.60 35.76 34.69
CA ALA A 296 -15.86 34.36 35.01
C ALA A 296 -16.57 33.63 33.85
N GLN A 297 -17.49 34.30 33.15
CA GLN A 297 -18.14 33.74 31.96
C GLN A 297 -17.14 33.56 30.80
N LEU A 298 -16.24 34.52 30.60
CA LEU A 298 -15.15 34.46 29.62
C LEU A 298 -14.16 33.35 29.91
N GLU A 299 -13.71 33.20 31.16
CA GLU A 299 -12.82 32.12 31.59
C GLU A 299 -13.45 30.76 31.38
N LYS A 300 -14.76 30.63 31.63
CA LYS A 300 -15.51 29.40 31.33
C LYS A 300 -15.52 29.09 29.83
N ARG A 301 -15.70 30.09 28.97
CA ARG A 301 -15.67 29.94 27.50
C ARG A 301 -14.27 29.58 26.98
N MET A 302 -13.23 30.27 27.44
CA MET A 302 -11.84 29.93 27.11
C MET A 302 -11.47 28.52 27.60
N GLY A 303 -11.94 28.12 28.79
CA GLY A 303 -11.76 26.77 29.32
C GLY A 303 -12.46 25.70 28.48
N ALA A 304 -13.63 26.00 27.90
CA ALA A 304 -14.33 25.10 26.99
C ALA A 304 -13.56 24.90 25.68
N LEU A 305 -12.98 25.97 25.12
CA LEU A 305 -12.11 25.88 23.94
C LEU A 305 -10.79 25.14 24.21
N GLY A 306 -10.24 25.26 25.42
CA GLY A 306 -9.08 24.46 25.82
C GLY A 306 -9.43 22.97 26.01
N ALA A 307 -10.62 22.67 26.51
CA ALA A 307 -11.08 21.29 26.72
C ALA A 307 -11.39 20.55 25.41
N SER A 308 -11.79 21.27 24.35
CA SER A 308 -11.99 20.69 23.01
C SER A 308 -10.68 20.43 22.25
N GLY A 309 -9.53 20.85 22.78
CA GLY A 309 -8.22 20.64 22.14
C GLY A 309 -7.89 21.63 21.03
N LEU A 310 -8.77 22.59 20.74
CA LEU A 310 -8.57 23.66 19.76
C LEU A 310 -7.46 24.63 20.15
N ILE A 311 -7.20 24.79 21.46
CA ILE A 311 -6.17 25.69 21.97
C ILE A 311 -5.37 25.02 23.07
N ASP A 312 -4.05 25.17 23.00
CA ASP A 312 -3.15 24.77 24.09
C ASP A 312 -3.32 25.73 25.29
N PRO A 313 -3.72 25.23 26.47
CA PRO A 313 -3.92 26.07 27.67
C PRO A 313 -2.65 26.80 28.11
N SER A 314 -1.47 26.29 27.77
CA SER A 314 -0.21 26.97 28.07
C SER A 314 0.00 28.22 27.20
N GLN A 315 -0.48 28.20 25.95
CA GLN A 315 -0.43 29.36 25.07
C GLN A 315 -1.41 30.44 25.49
N LEU A 316 -2.60 30.06 25.96
CA LEU A 316 -3.59 30.98 26.55
C LEU A 316 -3.00 31.77 27.72
N GLN A 317 -2.33 31.08 28.65
CA GLN A 317 -1.70 31.73 29.79
C GLN A 317 -0.62 32.74 29.35
N ASN A 318 0.23 32.36 28.39
CA ASN A 318 1.26 33.24 27.85
C ASN A 318 0.68 34.47 27.14
N ARG A 319 -0.42 34.31 26.38
CA ARG A 319 -1.12 35.41 25.70
C ARG A 319 -1.74 36.38 26.71
N ARG A 320 -2.41 35.86 27.75
CA ARG A 320 -2.99 36.66 28.84
C ARG A 320 -1.93 37.46 29.59
N ASP A 321 -0.82 36.81 29.97
CA ASP A 321 0.32 37.49 30.62
C ASP A 321 0.92 38.58 29.72
N GLY A 322 0.97 38.33 28.41
CA GLY A 322 1.41 39.29 27.40
C GLY A 322 0.48 40.51 27.27
N ALA A 323 -0.84 40.28 27.21
CA ALA A 323 -1.86 41.33 27.13
C ALA A 323 -1.84 42.21 28.39
N ARG A 324 -1.74 41.59 29.58
CA ARG A 324 -1.64 42.32 30.86
C ARG A 324 -0.41 43.21 30.93
N ARG A 325 0.74 42.76 30.41
CA ARG A 325 1.96 43.58 30.31
C ARG A 325 1.82 44.75 29.35
N LYS A 326 1.08 44.60 28.24
CA LYS A 326 0.82 45.69 27.29
C LYS A 326 -0.07 46.77 27.92
N SER A 327 -1.14 46.37 28.61
CA SER A 327 -2.05 47.28 29.32
C SER A 327 -1.32 48.15 30.34
N HIS A 328 -0.54 47.55 31.25
CA HIS A 328 0.26 48.31 32.22
C HIS A 328 1.29 49.27 31.61
N LYS A 329 1.79 48.98 30.40
CA LYS A 329 2.75 49.85 29.72
C LYS A 329 2.07 51.10 29.16
N HIS A 330 0.81 51.02 28.75
CA HIS A 330 0.04 52.18 28.27
C HIS A 330 -0.29 53.14 29.41
N ASP A 331 -0.68 52.63 30.58
CA ASP A 331 -0.96 53.47 31.76
C ASP A 331 0.27 54.26 32.22
N ALA A 332 1.44 53.59 32.29
CA ALA A 332 2.69 54.24 32.69
C ALA A 332 3.16 55.34 31.70
N THR A 333 2.83 55.23 30.42
CA THR A 333 3.16 56.27 29.42
C THR A 333 2.21 57.46 29.46
N CYS A 334 0.95 57.28 29.87
CA CYS A 334 -0.02 58.37 30.02
C CYS A 334 0.27 59.25 31.25
N GLU A 335 0.74 58.66 32.36
CA GLU A 335 1.15 59.43 33.55
C GLU A 335 2.41 60.28 33.31
N ALA A 336 3.34 59.82 32.47
CA ALA A 336 4.61 60.52 32.20
C ALA A 336 4.47 61.70 31.21
N GLY A 337 3.37 61.81 30.48
CA GLY A 337 3.13 62.88 29.49
C GLY A 337 2.36 64.09 30.01
N GLY A 338 1.97 64.10 31.29
CA GLY A 338 1.06 65.09 31.89
C GLY A 338 1.72 66.21 32.70
N THR A 339 3.02 66.48 32.52
CA THR A 339 3.73 67.62 33.15
C THR A 339 4.05 68.74 32.20
#